data_AF-A0A951AAQ0-F1
#
_entry.id   AF-A0A951AAQ0-F1
#
_cell.length_a   1.000
_cell.length_b   1.000
_cell.length_c   1.000
_cell.angle_alpha   90.00
_cell.angle_beta   90.00
_cell.angle_gamma   90.00
#
_symmetry.space_group_name_H-M   'P 1'
#
loop_
_entity.id
_entity.type
_entity.pdbx_description
1 polymer ?
#
loop_
_entity_poly.entity_id
_entity_poly.type
_entity_poly.pdbx_seq_one_letter_code
_entity_poly.pdbx_strand_id
1 'polypeptide(L)'
;MTRRHERFRQTRTWWSIADLADDIDNRSMPLGFRSPAFARWGEEFYAALANGLFGKGRRTRVLLLHPQEPVRRLTEEYARHIAKTSHNFGGYATFAWIRIDDAHDWLATWLDPWFIGRWLSDPRTREALAAIRRLPRRTAPTMEAGSRTPASPALPLVENTSAAPVTYGAGDDALKVDLERWISKFIADQRAGGHRPTNATAFKMAAECFPTLSEHRFHKIYRVMKPVAWTRRGRIPGSHNVKGRERK
;
A
#
# COMPACT_ATOMS: atom_id res chain seq x y z
N MET A 1 -16.11 25.48 7.26
CA MET A 1 -15.36 24.27 6.87
C MET A 1 -16.19 22.99 6.89
N THR A 2 -17.07 22.84 7.88
CA THR A 2 -18.07 21.76 8.04
C THR A 2 -18.80 21.38 6.75
N ARG A 3 -19.34 22.36 6.01
CA ARG A 3 -20.11 22.11 4.77
C ARG A 3 -19.38 21.29 3.69
N ARG A 4 -18.03 21.34 3.62
CA ARG A 4 -17.28 20.63 2.56
C ARG A 4 -17.00 19.18 2.93
N HIS A 5 -16.56 18.92 4.17
CA HIS A 5 -16.46 17.55 4.70
C HIS A 5 -17.84 16.87 4.65
N GLU A 6 -18.88 17.62 4.99
CA GLU A 6 -20.26 17.17 4.95
C GLU A 6 -20.72 16.82 3.54
N ARG A 7 -20.37 17.60 2.50
CA ARG A 7 -20.61 17.22 1.10
C ARG A 7 -19.90 15.94 0.71
N PHE A 8 -18.63 15.75 1.09
CA PHE A 8 -17.93 14.49 0.79
C PHE A 8 -18.57 13.31 1.53
N ARG A 9 -18.94 13.49 2.81
CA ARG A 9 -19.69 12.48 3.57
C ARG A 9 -21.04 12.15 2.94
N GLN A 10 -21.75 13.14 2.40
CA GLN A 10 -23.02 12.96 1.68
C GLN A 10 -22.86 12.13 0.41
N THR A 11 -21.76 12.27 -0.33
CA THR A 11 -21.52 11.44 -1.52
C THR A 11 -21.29 9.96 -1.17
N ARG A 12 -20.87 9.64 0.06
CA ARG A 12 -20.50 8.29 0.54
C ARG A 12 -19.41 7.58 -0.27
N THR A 13 -18.92 8.15 -1.35
CA THR A 13 -17.87 7.60 -2.21
C THR A 13 -16.47 8.04 -1.79
N TRP A 14 -16.37 9.09 -0.98
CA TRP A 14 -15.13 9.62 -0.45
C TRP A 14 -15.07 9.44 1.06
N TRP A 15 -13.95 8.93 1.54
CA TRP A 15 -13.74 8.58 2.94
C TRP A 15 -12.43 9.19 3.41
N SER A 16 -12.43 9.75 4.62
CA SER A 16 -11.18 10.12 5.26
C SER A 16 -10.47 8.89 5.80
N ILE A 17 -9.13 8.96 5.94
CA ILE A 17 -8.37 7.87 6.57
C ILE A 17 -8.80 7.67 8.02
N ALA A 18 -9.14 8.75 8.74
CA ALA A 18 -9.69 8.67 10.08
C ALA A 18 -11.04 7.93 10.10
N ASP A 19 -11.99 8.31 9.23
CA ASP A 19 -13.29 7.64 9.13
C ASP A 19 -13.12 6.14 8.77
N LEU A 20 -12.13 5.79 7.92
CA LEU A 20 -11.84 4.39 7.59
C LEU A 20 -11.30 3.61 8.79
N ALA A 21 -10.35 4.18 9.53
CA ALA A 21 -9.78 3.54 10.70
C ALA A 21 -10.85 3.31 11.78
N ASP A 22 -11.63 4.35 12.09
CA ASP A 22 -12.70 4.28 13.08
C ASP A 22 -13.80 3.29 12.65
N ASP A 23 -14.21 3.29 11.37
CA ASP A 23 -15.26 2.40 10.88
C ASP A 23 -14.81 0.94 10.91
N ILE A 24 -13.55 0.63 10.57
CA ILE A 24 -13.02 -0.73 10.67
C ILE A 24 -12.93 -1.17 12.13
N ASP A 25 -12.40 -0.31 13.02
CA ASP A 25 -12.25 -0.63 14.44
C ASP A 25 -13.60 -0.88 15.13
N ASN A 26 -14.58 0.00 14.91
CA ASN A 26 -15.92 -0.12 15.47
C ASN A 26 -16.64 -1.41 15.04
N ARG A 27 -16.31 -1.95 13.86
CA ARG A 27 -16.91 -3.18 13.34
C ARG A 27 -16.23 -4.44 13.83
N SER A 28 -14.94 -4.36 14.18
CA SER A 28 -14.17 -5.47 14.70
C SER A 28 -14.23 -5.57 16.22
N MET A 29 -14.40 -4.45 16.92
CA MET A 29 -14.40 -4.37 18.39
C MET A 29 -15.42 -5.31 19.06
N PRO A 30 -16.69 -5.43 18.58
CA PRO A 30 -17.66 -6.35 19.18
C PRO A 30 -17.27 -7.83 19.10
N LEU A 31 -16.29 -8.17 18.25
CA LEU A 31 -15.78 -9.53 18.06
C LEU A 31 -14.46 -9.76 18.81
N GLY A 32 -14.02 -8.80 19.64
CA GLY A 32 -12.79 -8.87 20.42
C GLY A 32 -11.51 -8.56 19.64
N PHE A 33 -11.63 -8.12 18.38
CA PHE A 33 -10.49 -7.77 17.53
C PHE A 33 -10.29 -6.25 17.50
N ARG A 34 -9.04 -5.82 17.67
CA ARG A 34 -8.65 -4.41 17.53
C ARG A 34 -7.96 -4.20 16.20
N SER A 35 -8.36 -3.13 15.51
CA SER A 35 -7.66 -2.70 14.30
C SER A 35 -6.21 -2.30 14.63
N PRO A 36 -5.31 -2.24 13.63
CA PRO A 36 -3.96 -1.74 13.84
C PRO A 36 -3.95 -0.32 14.42
N ALA A 37 -2.96 -0.02 15.27
CA ALA A 37 -2.80 1.32 15.83
C ALA A 37 -2.74 2.40 14.73
N PHE A 38 -3.34 3.56 14.99
CA PHE A 38 -3.47 4.63 13.98
C PHE A 38 -2.12 5.10 13.39
N ALA A 39 -1.02 5.00 14.14
CA ALA A 39 0.32 5.28 13.62
C ALA A 39 0.66 4.41 12.40
N ARG A 40 0.29 3.12 12.42
CA ARG A 40 0.50 2.21 11.30
C ARG A 40 -0.34 2.60 10.09
N TRP A 41 -1.57 3.08 10.29
CA TRP A 41 -2.38 3.62 9.19
C TRP A 41 -1.67 4.77 8.46
N GLY A 42 -1.05 5.68 9.21
CA GLY A 42 -0.27 6.78 8.65
C GLY A 42 0.97 6.30 7.87
N GLU A 43 1.69 5.31 8.41
CA GLU A 43 2.86 4.71 7.75
C GLU A 43 2.51 4.00 6.43
N GLU A 44 1.48 3.15 6.45
CA GLU A 44 1.03 2.39 5.28
C GLU A 44 0.42 3.32 4.22
N PHE A 45 -0.26 4.38 4.66
CA PHE A 45 -0.80 5.40 3.77
C PHE A 45 0.32 6.21 3.08
N TYR A 46 1.34 6.61 3.84
CA TYR A 46 2.52 7.27 3.29
C TYR A 46 3.24 6.36 2.28
N ALA A 47 3.43 5.09 2.60
CA ALA A 47 4.06 4.12 1.71
C ALA A 47 3.25 3.94 0.41
N ALA A 48 1.92 3.84 0.50
CA ALA A 48 1.04 3.74 -0.67
C ALA A 48 1.09 4.98 -1.56
N LEU A 49 1.12 6.18 -0.97
CA LEU A 49 1.33 7.44 -1.69
C LEU A 49 2.70 7.48 -2.37
N ALA A 50 3.76 7.10 -1.66
CA ALA A 50 5.12 7.10 -2.17
C ALA A 50 5.31 6.12 -3.34
N ASN A 51 4.59 5.00 -3.33
CA ASN A 51 4.61 4.02 -4.42
C ASN A 51 3.67 4.37 -5.58
N GLY A 52 2.90 5.46 -5.47
CA GLY A 52 1.98 5.92 -6.51
C GLY A 52 0.70 5.09 -6.63
N LEU A 53 0.31 4.35 -5.59
CA LEU A 53 -0.90 3.52 -5.57
C LEU A 53 -2.15 4.35 -5.90
N PHE A 54 -2.20 5.59 -5.39
CA PHE A 54 -3.31 6.51 -5.60
C PHE A 54 -3.15 7.36 -6.88
N GLY A 55 -2.22 7.01 -7.76
CA GLY A 55 -1.81 7.82 -8.91
C GLY A 55 -0.65 8.77 -8.59
N LYS A 56 -0.08 9.40 -9.63
CA LYS A 56 1.10 10.26 -9.54
C LYS A 56 0.83 11.69 -10.00
N GLY A 57 1.54 12.66 -9.41
CA GLY A 57 1.46 14.08 -9.76
C GLY A 57 0.02 14.60 -9.81
N ARG A 58 -0.36 15.23 -10.93
CA ARG A 58 -1.71 15.79 -11.14
C ARG A 58 -2.83 14.73 -11.16
N ARG A 59 -2.49 13.46 -11.40
CA ARG A 59 -3.45 12.34 -11.41
C ARG A 59 -3.67 11.72 -10.03
N THR A 60 -2.98 12.19 -8.99
CA THR A 60 -3.15 11.67 -7.63
C THR A 60 -4.59 11.84 -7.15
N ARG A 61 -5.20 10.77 -6.66
CA ARG A 61 -6.62 10.69 -6.30
C ARG A 61 -6.88 10.91 -4.81
N VAL A 62 -5.89 11.45 -4.10
CA VAL A 62 -5.96 11.81 -2.69
C VAL A 62 -6.14 13.31 -2.54
N LEU A 63 -7.12 13.71 -1.74
CA LEU A 63 -7.36 15.11 -1.37
C LEU A 63 -6.96 15.34 0.08
N LEU A 64 -6.25 16.43 0.35
CA LEU A 64 -5.98 16.89 1.70
C LEU A 64 -6.96 18.01 2.05
N LEU A 65 -7.78 17.79 3.07
CA LEU A 65 -8.80 18.74 3.55
C LEU A 65 -8.46 19.18 4.98
N HIS A 66 -7.26 19.70 5.18
CA HIS A 66 -6.77 20.19 6.46
C HIS A 66 -7.46 21.51 6.87
N PRO A 67 -7.82 21.70 8.15
CA PRO A 67 -8.61 22.86 8.59
C PRO A 67 -7.91 24.22 8.49
N GLN A 68 -6.60 24.22 8.32
CA GLN A 68 -5.80 25.45 8.22
C GLN A 68 -5.22 25.67 6.81
N GLU A 69 -5.51 24.78 5.86
CA GLU A 69 -4.91 24.82 4.53
C GLU A 69 -5.98 24.80 3.42
N PRO A 70 -5.70 25.38 2.24
CA PRO A 70 -6.57 25.21 1.09
C PRO A 70 -6.64 23.74 0.68
N VAL A 71 -7.80 23.33 0.16
CA VAL A 71 -8.00 21.99 -0.41
C VAL A 71 -6.98 21.79 -1.52
N ARG A 72 -6.19 20.73 -1.38
CA ARG A 72 -5.14 20.41 -2.34
C ARG A 72 -5.07 18.91 -2.56
N ARG A 73 -4.46 18.50 -3.68
CA ARG A 73 -4.12 17.09 -3.89
C ARG A 73 -2.87 16.76 -3.08
N LEU A 74 -2.90 15.64 -2.38
CA LEU A 74 -1.74 15.13 -1.65
C LEU A 74 -0.90 14.29 -2.62
N THR A 75 -0.01 14.94 -3.38
CA THR A 75 0.88 14.23 -4.31
C THR A 75 2.01 13.52 -3.55
N GLU A 76 2.68 12.58 -4.21
CA GLU A 76 3.89 11.94 -3.70
C GLU A 76 4.97 12.96 -3.30
N GLU A 77 5.24 13.99 -4.12
CA GLU A 77 6.24 15.00 -3.75
C GLU A 77 5.83 15.79 -2.52
N TYR A 78 4.55 16.16 -2.43
CA TYR A 78 4.05 16.92 -1.30
C TYR A 78 4.02 16.09 -0.02
N ALA A 79 3.64 14.82 -0.09
CA ALA A 79 3.74 13.89 1.03
C ALA A 79 5.18 13.72 1.51
N ARG A 80 6.15 13.57 0.60
CA ARG A 80 7.58 13.53 0.93
C ARG A 80 8.07 14.83 1.57
N HIS A 81 7.57 15.98 1.10
CA HIS A 81 7.90 17.26 1.70
C HIS A 81 7.38 17.32 3.14
N ILE A 82 6.10 17.01 3.38
CA ILE A 82 5.51 16.97 4.73
C ILE A 82 6.29 16.00 5.63
N ALA A 83 6.61 14.79 5.17
CA ALA A 83 7.35 13.83 5.99
C ALA A 83 8.77 14.28 6.34
N LYS A 84 9.38 15.17 5.53
CA LYS A 84 10.70 15.75 5.80
C LYS A 84 10.63 16.97 6.72
N THR A 85 9.60 17.81 6.58
CA THR A 85 9.48 19.09 7.31
C THR A 85 8.65 18.98 8.58
N SER A 86 7.76 18.00 8.66
CA SER A 86 6.93 17.69 9.81
C SER A 86 7.32 16.33 10.37
N HIS A 87 7.60 16.29 11.67
CA HIS A 87 7.83 15.03 12.39
C HIS A 87 6.56 14.17 12.51
N ASN A 88 5.40 14.63 12.01
CA ASN A 88 4.12 13.97 12.18
C ASN A 88 3.28 13.95 10.89
N PHE A 89 3.66 13.11 9.93
CA PHE A 89 2.83 12.82 8.74
C PHE A 89 1.47 12.20 9.12
N GLY A 90 1.41 11.42 10.22
CA GLY A 90 0.17 10.80 10.70
C GLY A 90 -0.93 11.85 10.99
N GLY A 91 -0.54 13.02 11.50
CA GLY A 91 -1.46 14.14 11.70
C GLY A 91 -2.04 14.72 10.40
N TYR A 92 -1.39 14.55 9.25
CA TYR A 92 -1.95 14.92 7.94
C TYR A 92 -2.80 13.81 7.33
N ALA A 93 -2.46 12.55 7.61
CA ALA A 93 -3.21 11.40 7.13
C ALA A 93 -4.67 11.43 7.62
N THR A 94 -4.93 11.87 8.86
CA THR A 94 -6.30 12.05 9.40
C THR A 94 -7.19 12.94 8.54
N PHE A 95 -6.61 13.95 7.89
CA PHE A 95 -7.33 14.90 7.03
C PHE A 95 -7.26 14.54 5.55
N ALA A 96 -6.66 13.40 5.20
CA ALA A 96 -6.60 12.91 3.84
C ALA A 96 -7.87 12.14 3.50
N TRP A 97 -8.37 12.37 2.29
CA TRP A 97 -9.58 11.79 1.74
C TRP A 97 -9.27 11.04 0.45
N ILE A 98 -9.80 9.83 0.35
CA ILE A 98 -9.63 8.94 -0.80
C ILE A 98 -10.99 8.40 -1.24
N ARG A 99 -11.07 7.94 -2.48
CA ARG A 99 -12.27 7.26 -2.98
C ARG A 99 -12.34 5.86 -2.37
N ILE A 100 -13.56 5.35 -2.17
CA ILE A 100 -13.76 4.06 -1.49
C ILE A 100 -13.21 2.85 -2.29
N ASP A 101 -13.17 2.93 -3.62
CA ASP A 101 -12.52 1.90 -4.46
C ASP A 101 -11.00 1.90 -4.26
N ASP A 102 -10.39 3.08 -4.27
CA ASP A 102 -8.96 3.24 -3.98
C ASP A 102 -8.61 2.84 -2.54
N ALA A 103 -9.50 3.13 -1.58
CA ALA A 103 -9.37 2.68 -0.20
C ALA A 103 -9.40 1.16 -0.10
N HIS A 104 -10.35 0.52 -0.78
CA HIS A 104 -10.47 -0.93 -0.78
C HIS A 104 -9.20 -1.60 -1.34
N ASP A 105 -8.73 -1.15 -2.50
CA ASP A 105 -7.53 -1.72 -3.14
C ASP A 105 -6.29 -1.51 -2.27
N TRP A 106 -6.18 -0.35 -1.60
CA TRP A 106 -5.11 -0.09 -0.64
C TRP A 106 -5.19 -0.97 0.59
N LEU A 107 -6.34 -1.04 1.26
CA LEU A 107 -6.50 -1.85 2.47
C LEU A 107 -6.20 -3.32 2.20
N ALA A 108 -6.58 -3.83 1.03
CA ALA A 108 -6.27 -5.19 0.57
C ALA A 108 -4.78 -5.51 0.46
N THR A 109 -3.90 -4.51 0.41
CA THR A 109 -2.46 -4.72 0.29
C THR A 109 -1.77 -5.00 1.63
N TRP A 110 -2.35 -4.62 2.76
CA TRP A 110 -1.65 -4.64 4.05
C TRP A 110 -2.52 -4.99 5.27
N LEU A 111 -3.84 -4.77 5.18
CA LEU A 111 -4.77 -5.08 6.26
C LEU A 111 -5.18 -6.55 6.20
N ASP A 112 -5.37 -7.18 7.36
CA ASP A 112 -5.79 -8.58 7.41
C ASP A 112 -7.11 -8.78 6.66
N PRO A 113 -7.22 -9.81 5.78
CA PRO A 113 -8.44 -10.08 5.02
C PRO A 113 -9.70 -10.21 5.86
N TRP A 114 -9.58 -10.63 7.13
CA TRP A 114 -10.70 -10.69 8.06
C TRP A 114 -11.30 -9.31 8.34
N PHE A 115 -10.47 -8.28 8.60
CA PHE A 115 -10.97 -6.91 8.80
C PHE A 115 -11.65 -6.38 7.53
N ILE A 116 -11.07 -6.69 6.36
CA ILE A 116 -11.63 -6.29 5.07
C ILE A 116 -12.98 -6.97 4.85
N GLY A 117 -13.06 -8.29 5.07
CA GLY A 117 -14.31 -9.04 4.96
C GLY A 117 -15.39 -8.50 5.90
N ARG A 118 -15.00 -8.12 7.13
CA ARG A 118 -15.93 -7.52 8.09
C ARG A 118 -16.39 -6.13 7.65
N TRP A 119 -15.48 -5.28 7.19
CA TRP A 119 -15.79 -3.96 6.65
C TRP A 119 -16.71 -4.04 5.42
N LEU A 120 -16.46 -5.00 4.53
CA LEU A 120 -17.28 -5.28 3.35
C LEU A 120 -18.62 -5.96 3.68
N SER A 121 -18.80 -6.53 4.87
CA SER A 121 -20.11 -7.08 5.27
C SER A 121 -21.16 -5.98 5.47
N ASP A 122 -20.70 -4.75 5.69
CA ASP A 122 -21.56 -3.58 5.86
C ASP A 122 -22.34 -3.22 4.60
N PRO A 123 -23.68 -3.02 4.70
CA PRO A 123 -24.47 -2.54 3.58
C PRO A 123 -23.98 -1.19 3.03
N ARG A 124 -23.64 -0.22 3.88
CA ARG A 124 -23.23 1.12 3.43
C ARG A 124 -21.89 1.06 2.67
N THR A 125 -20.92 0.27 3.12
CA THR A 125 -19.66 0.05 2.38
C THR A 125 -19.92 -0.60 1.02
N ARG A 126 -20.75 -1.66 0.96
CA ARG A 126 -21.08 -2.34 -0.31
C ARG A 126 -21.81 -1.42 -1.28
N GLU A 127 -22.78 -0.66 -0.79
CA GLU A 127 -23.52 0.32 -1.59
C GLU A 127 -22.60 1.40 -2.15
N ALA A 128 -21.67 1.92 -1.34
CA ALA A 128 -20.71 2.92 -1.78
C ALA A 128 -19.77 2.39 -2.88
N LEU A 129 -19.25 1.16 -2.71
CA LEU A 129 -18.45 0.49 -3.74
C LEU A 129 -19.26 0.23 -5.01
N ALA A 130 -20.50 -0.23 -4.89
CA ALA A 130 -21.39 -0.45 -6.02
C ALA A 130 -21.71 0.87 -6.75
N ALA A 131 -21.97 1.95 -6.02
CA ALA A 131 -22.21 3.28 -6.58
C ALA A 131 -21.01 3.78 -7.39
N ILE A 132 -19.78 3.60 -6.88
CA ILE A 132 -18.57 3.94 -7.63
C ILE A 132 -18.45 3.10 -8.91
N ARG A 133 -18.71 1.79 -8.85
CA ARG A 133 -18.58 0.90 -10.01
C ARG A 133 -19.56 1.23 -11.14
N ARG A 134 -20.68 1.88 -10.80
CA ARG A 134 -21.68 2.38 -11.78
C ARG A 134 -21.28 3.71 -12.42
N LEU A 135 -20.33 4.45 -11.83
CA LEU A 135 -19.81 5.64 -12.49
C LEU A 135 -19.00 5.21 -13.72
N PRO A 136 -19.08 5.96 -14.83
CA PRO A 136 -18.26 5.68 -16.01
C PRO A 136 -16.80 5.59 -15.58
N ARG A 137 -16.19 4.41 -15.77
CA ARG A 137 -14.73 4.29 -15.64
C ARG A 137 -14.16 5.27 -16.64
N ARG A 138 -13.59 6.38 -16.17
CA ARG A 138 -12.75 7.24 -17.01
C ARG A 138 -11.60 6.35 -17.44
N THR A 139 -11.68 5.89 -18.69
CA THR A 139 -10.62 5.18 -19.38
C THR A 139 -9.32 5.94 -19.12
N ALA A 140 -8.33 5.24 -18.57
CA ALA A 140 -6.96 5.67 -18.74
C ALA A 140 -6.74 5.85 -20.24
N PRO A 141 -5.97 6.86 -20.69
CA PRO A 141 -5.64 6.96 -22.10
C PRO A 141 -4.87 5.69 -22.47
N THR A 142 -5.52 4.84 -23.26
CA THR A 142 -4.90 3.76 -24.00
C THR A 142 -3.79 4.39 -24.84
N MET A 143 -2.54 3.98 -24.62
CA MET A 143 -1.50 4.19 -25.62
C MET A 143 -1.84 3.29 -26.80
N GLU A 144 -2.59 3.81 -27.77
CA GLU A 144 -2.72 3.17 -29.07
C GLU A 144 -1.49 3.51 -29.90
N ALA A 145 -0.70 2.48 -30.18
CA ALA A 145 0.24 2.46 -31.28
C ALA A 145 -0.52 2.06 -32.55
N GLY A 146 -0.34 2.83 -33.64
CA GLY A 146 -0.45 2.30 -35.00
C GLY A 146 -1.53 2.90 -35.93
N SER A 147 -1.14 4.00 -36.59
CA SER A 147 -1.37 4.27 -38.03
C SER A 147 -2.78 4.53 -38.57
N ARG A 148 -3.05 5.81 -38.90
CA ARG A 148 -3.03 6.36 -40.28
C ARG A 148 -3.40 7.86 -40.28
N THR A 149 -2.44 8.70 -40.66
CA THR A 149 -2.65 10.06 -41.19
C THR A 149 -3.03 9.98 -42.68
N PRO A 150 -3.70 10.98 -43.27
CA PRO A 150 -3.07 12.25 -43.69
C PRO A 150 -3.96 13.49 -43.38
N ALA A 151 -3.55 14.76 -43.35
CA ALA A 151 -2.41 15.46 -43.96
C ALA A 151 -2.03 16.67 -43.09
N SER A 152 -0.75 17.08 -43.18
CA SER A 152 -0.21 18.34 -42.65
C SER A 152 -0.28 19.44 -43.72
N PRO A 153 -0.09 20.74 -43.38
CA PRO A 153 1.25 21.38 -43.39
C PRO A 153 1.44 22.42 -42.24
N ALA A 154 2.59 22.92 -41.80
CA ALA A 154 4.03 22.67 -41.97
C ALA A 154 4.84 23.48 -40.88
N LEU A 155 5.82 22.81 -40.23
CA LEU A 155 7.23 23.19 -39.84
C LEU A 155 7.58 24.42 -38.94
N PRO A 156 8.82 24.53 -38.34
CA PRO A 156 9.98 23.60 -38.27
C PRO A 156 10.50 23.30 -36.82
N LEU A 157 11.00 22.09 -36.51
CA LEU A 157 12.40 21.61 -36.51
C LEU A 157 13.30 22.12 -35.36
N VAL A 158 13.53 21.28 -34.34
CA VAL A 158 14.87 21.03 -33.77
C VAL A 158 14.96 19.55 -33.37
N GLU A 159 15.78 18.81 -34.10
CA GLU A 159 16.20 17.45 -33.78
C GLU A 159 17.20 17.46 -32.64
N ASN A 160 17.05 16.53 -31.69
CA ASN A 160 18.18 15.91 -31.02
C ASN A 160 17.81 14.47 -30.60
N THR A 161 18.09 13.58 -31.55
CA THR A 161 18.76 12.28 -31.42
C THR A 161 18.66 11.53 -30.08
N SER A 162 17.95 10.39 -30.15
CA SER A 162 18.32 9.07 -29.63
C SER A 162 18.52 8.87 -28.12
N ALA A 163 17.55 8.19 -27.51
CA ALA A 163 17.82 7.12 -26.55
C ALA A 163 16.73 6.05 -26.71
N ALA A 164 17.14 4.82 -27.06
CA ALA A 164 16.26 3.68 -27.26
C ALA A 164 15.42 3.39 -26.00
N PRO A 165 14.15 2.92 -26.14
CA PRO A 165 13.37 2.49 -25.00
C PRO A 165 13.88 1.13 -24.52
N VAL A 166 14.41 1.11 -23.30
CA VAL A 166 14.70 -0.13 -22.56
C VAL A 166 13.36 -0.78 -22.21
N THR A 167 13.05 -1.88 -22.90
CA THR A 167 12.00 -2.82 -22.52
C THR A 167 12.32 -3.46 -21.17
N TYR A 168 11.65 -3.02 -20.09
CA TYR A 168 11.54 -3.82 -18.88
C TYR A 168 10.31 -4.73 -19.02
N GLY A 169 10.59 -6.04 -19.08
CA GLY A 169 9.64 -7.09 -19.43
C GLY A 169 8.62 -7.39 -18.34
N ALA A 170 7.41 -7.69 -18.80
CA ALA A 170 6.26 -8.15 -18.02
C ALA A 170 6.51 -9.39 -17.14
N GLY A 171 7.63 -10.09 -17.29
CA GLY A 171 8.00 -11.24 -16.46
C GLY A 171 8.49 -10.88 -15.05
N ASP A 172 8.94 -9.64 -14.85
CA ASP A 172 9.60 -9.22 -13.60
C ASP A 172 8.59 -8.93 -12.47
N ASP A 173 7.36 -8.55 -12.84
CA ASP A 173 6.25 -8.35 -11.91
C ASP A 173 5.60 -9.67 -11.47
N ALA A 174 5.55 -10.68 -12.33
CA ALA A 174 5.03 -12.00 -11.97
C ALA A 174 5.90 -12.67 -10.90
N LEU A 175 7.23 -12.66 -11.10
CA LEU A 175 8.17 -13.22 -10.13
C LEU A 175 8.12 -12.49 -8.78
N LYS A 176 7.86 -11.17 -8.80
CA LYS A 176 7.66 -10.40 -7.57
C LYS A 176 6.41 -10.84 -6.82
N VAL A 177 5.27 -10.96 -7.51
CA VAL A 177 4.00 -11.38 -6.90
C VAL A 177 4.09 -12.79 -6.32
N ASP A 178 4.70 -13.73 -7.05
CA ASP A 178 4.88 -15.10 -6.58
C ASP A 178 5.85 -15.19 -5.39
N LEU A 179 6.91 -14.38 -5.41
CA LEU A 179 7.83 -14.28 -4.28
C LEU A 179 7.17 -13.67 -3.04
N GLU A 180 6.34 -12.64 -3.20
CA GLU A 180 5.59 -12.02 -2.08
C GLU A 180 4.61 -13.03 -1.45
N ARG A 181 3.92 -13.82 -2.27
CA ARG A 181 3.04 -14.91 -1.79
C ARG A 181 3.83 -15.97 -1.05
N TRP A 182 4.96 -16.41 -1.59
CA TRP A 182 5.82 -17.38 -0.94
C TRP A 182 6.37 -16.85 0.40
N ILE A 183 6.87 -15.61 0.45
CA ILE A 183 7.37 -14.97 1.67
C ILE A 183 6.28 -14.92 2.74
N SER A 184 5.05 -14.58 2.35
CA SER A 184 3.90 -14.52 3.26
C SER A 184 3.61 -15.88 3.89
N LYS A 185 3.58 -16.94 3.08
CA LYS A 185 3.38 -18.32 3.56
C LYS A 185 4.54 -18.78 4.44
N PHE A 186 5.78 -18.54 4.00
CA PHE A 186 6.99 -18.88 4.74
C PHE A 186 7.02 -18.23 6.13
N ILE A 187 6.66 -16.94 6.24
CA ILE A 187 6.58 -16.24 7.53
C ILE A 187 5.50 -16.86 8.42
N ALA A 188 4.33 -17.20 7.87
CA ALA A 188 3.25 -17.84 8.61
C ALA A 188 3.67 -19.19 9.18
N ASP A 189 4.29 -20.04 8.36
CA ASP A 189 4.76 -21.38 8.75
C ASP A 189 5.84 -21.30 9.85
N GLN A 190 6.78 -20.36 9.72
CA GLN A 190 7.83 -20.16 10.72
C GLN A 190 7.29 -19.60 12.04
N ARG A 191 6.25 -18.75 12.00
CA ARG A 191 5.56 -18.28 13.20
C ARG A 191 4.78 -19.38 13.90
N ALA A 192 4.10 -20.25 13.14
CA ALA A 192 3.39 -21.40 13.68
C ALA A 192 4.36 -22.38 14.36
N GLY A 193 5.58 -22.54 13.81
CA GLY A 193 6.65 -23.32 14.41
C GLY A 193 7.46 -22.62 15.52
N GLY A 194 7.16 -21.35 15.84
CA GLY A 194 7.93 -20.58 16.84
C GLY A 194 9.38 -20.26 16.42
N HIS A 195 9.71 -20.44 15.15
CA HIS A 195 11.06 -20.26 14.63
C HIS A 195 11.25 -18.88 14.01
N ARG A 196 12.48 -18.35 14.11
CA ARG A 196 12.90 -17.11 13.47
C ARG A 196 14.06 -17.41 12.53
N PRO A 197 13.82 -17.57 11.22
CA PRO A 197 14.88 -17.80 10.26
C PRO A 197 15.79 -16.58 10.14
N THR A 198 17.08 -16.82 9.95
CA THR A 198 18.02 -15.74 9.59
C THR A 198 17.74 -15.29 8.15
N ASN A 199 18.15 -14.08 7.78
CA ASN A 199 18.01 -13.60 6.40
C ASN A 199 18.68 -14.56 5.39
N ALA A 200 19.85 -15.10 5.74
CA ALA A 200 20.59 -16.06 4.90
C ALA A 200 19.84 -17.38 4.72
N THR A 201 19.23 -17.91 5.79
CA THR A 201 18.39 -19.12 5.72
C THR A 201 17.15 -18.89 4.87
N ALA A 202 16.47 -17.75 5.07
CA ALA A 202 15.29 -17.40 4.30
C ALA A 202 15.60 -17.20 2.81
N PHE A 203 16.75 -16.59 2.47
CA PHE A 203 17.20 -16.47 1.10
C PHE A 203 17.52 -17.83 0.47
N LYS A 204 18.24 -18.71 1.18
CA LYS A 204 18.57 -20.05 0.67
C LYS A 204 17.30 -20.84 0.29
N MET A 205 16.30 -20.83 1.16
CA MET A 205 15.02 -21.51 0.89
C MET A 205 14.22 -20.84 -0.23
N ALA A 206 14.31 -19.52 -0.36
CA ALA A 206 13.70 -18.81 -1.48
C ALA A 206 14.40 -19.12 -2.81
N ALA A 207 15.74 -19.23 -2.82
CA ALA A 207 16.52 -19.54 -4.01
C ALA A 207 16.27 -20.98 -4.51
N GLU A 208 15.93 -21.92 -3.62
CA GLU A 208 15.50 -23.28 -3.98
C GLU A 208 14.15 -23.27 -4.72
N CYS A 209 13.22 -22.39 -4.34
CA CYS A 209 11.91 -22.24 -5.00
C CYS A 209 11.95 -21.32 -6.23
N PHE A 210 12.89 -20.39 -6.28
CA PHE A 210 13.02 -19.37 -7.33
C PHE A 210 14.49 -19.28 -7.80
N PRO A 211 14.93 -20.15 -8.75
CA PRO A 211 16.34 -20.24 -9.15
C PRO A 211 16.91 -18.95 -9.77
N THR A 212 16.06 -18.09 -10.32
CA THR A 212 16.44 -16.81 -10.94
C THR A 212 16.45 -15.64 -9.94
N LEU A 213 16.18 -15.90 -8.66
CA LEU A 213 16.10 -14.88 -7.62
C LEU A 213 17.48 -14.42 -7.16
N SER A 214 17.77 -13.13 -7.36
CA SER A 214 18.97 -12.52 -6.79
C SER A 214 18.80 -12.19 -5.30
N GLU A 215 19.89 -12.30 -4.54
CA GLU A 215 19.91 -11.99 -3.10
C GLU A 215 19.48 -10.54 -2.81
N HIS A 216 19.92 -9.60 -3.65
CA HIS A 216 19.52 -8.20 -3.54
C HIS A 216 18.01 -8.01 -3.69
N ARG A 217 17.40 -8.67 -4.69
CA ARG A 217 15.96 -8.58 -4.97
C ARG A 217 15.14 -9.22 -3.85
N PHE A 218 15.56 -10.39 -3.36
CA PHE A 218 14.96 -11.04 -2.21
C PHE A 218 15.00 -10.13 -0.97
N HIS A 219 16.17 -9.61 -0.61
CA HIS A 219 16.30 -8.78 0.58
C HIS A 219 15.48 -7.49 0.51
N LYS A 220 15.32 -6.89 -0.68
CA LYS A 220 14.46 -5.72 -0.86
C LYS A 220 13.01 -6.00 -0.49
N ILE A 221 12.47 -7.15 -0.92
CA ILE A 221 11.08 -7.55 -0.69
C ILE A 221 10.92 -8.11 0.74
N TYR A 222 11.80 -9.03 1.13
CA TYR A 222 11.79 -9.65 2.46
C TYR A 222 12.00 -8.65 3.59
N ARG A 223 12.78 -7.57 3.39
CA ARG A 223 12.93 -6.50 4.39
C ARG A 223 11.62 -5.76 4.67
N VAL A 224 10.78 -5.59 3.64
CA VAL A 224 9.48 -4.92 3.76
C VAL A 224 8.46 -5.87 4.40
N MET A 225 8.49 -7.15 4.02
CA MET A 225 7.46 -8.12 4.43
C MET A 225 7.73 -8.82 5.76
N LYS A 226 8.99 -8.94 6.19
CA LYS A 226 9.31 -9.67 7.43
C LYS A 226 8.70 -8.97 8.65
N PRO A 227 8.24 -9.74 9.66
CA PRO A 227 7.68 -9.15 10.87
C PRO A 227 8.69 -8.20 11.55
N VAL A 228 8.24 -7.04 12.02
CA VAL A 228 9.09 -6.04 12.70
C VAL A 228 9.79 -6.62 13.94
N ALA A 229 9.16 -7.59 14.61
CA ALA A 229 9.75 -8.35 15.70
C ALA A 229 11.03 -9.11 15.29
N TRP A 230 11.17 -9.43 14.00
CA TRP A 230 12.36 -10.07 13.43
C TRP A 230 13.42 -9.07 12.96
N THR A 231 13.16 -7.77 13.11
CA THR A 231 14.06 -6.68 12.70
C THR A 231 14.78 -6.06 13.91
N ARG A 232 14.19 -6.12 15.11
CA ARG A 232 14.87 -5.71 16.35
C ARG A 232 15.95 -6.72 16.75
N ARG A 233 17.17 -6.22 16.94
CA ARG A 233 18.21 -6.87 17.77
C ARG A 233 17.78 -6.73 19.24
N GLY A 234 16.84 -7.56 19.66
CA GLY A 234 16.33 -7.54 21.02
C GLY A 234 15.63 -8.86 21.29
N ARG A 235 16.02 -9.52 22.40
CA ARG A 235 15.53 -10.81 22.86
C ARG A 235 14.02 -10.98 22.68
N ILE A 236 13.63 -12.19 22.30
CA ILE A 236 12.26 -12.68 22.36
C ILE A 236 11.79 -12.60 23.83
N PRO A 237 10.71 -11.89 24.17
CA PRO A 237 10.03 -12.11 25.43
C PRO A 237 9.37 -13.49 25.34
N GLY A 238 9.90 -14.47 26.07
CA GLY A 238 9.37 -15.84 26.09
C GLY A 238 10.34 -16.95 25.65
N SER A 239 11.60 -16.64 25.29
CA SER A 239 12.61 -17.70 25.23
C SER A 239 12.98 -18.09 26.67
N HIS A 240 12.21 -18.99 27.28
CA HIS A 240 12.66 -19.72 28.44
C HIS A 240 13.94 -20.45 28.05
N ASN A 241 15.05 -19.97 28.58
CA ASN A 241 16.28 -20.74 28.67
C ASN A 241 15.93 -21.96 29.54
N VAL A 242 15.58 -23.08 28.90
CA VAL A 242 15.74 -24.39 29.52
C VAL A 242 17.25 -24.62 29.58
N LYS A 243 17.90 -23.99 30.56
CA LYS A 243 19.22 -24.43 31.00
C LYS A 243 18.99 -25.76 31.70
N GLY A 244 19.11 -26.83 30.94
CA GLY A 244 19.46 -28.14 31.45
C GLY A 244 20.70 -27.97 32.31
N ARG A 245 20.51 -28.01 33.63
CA ARG A 245 21.59 -28.14 34.59
C ARG A 245 21.77 -29.64 34.81
N GLU A 246 22.26 -30.33 33.78
CA GLU A 246 23.04 -31.53 34.01
C GLU A 246 24.44 -31.08 34.37
N ARG A 247 24.87 -31.38 35.60
CA ARG A 247 26.06 -32.17 35.85
C ARG A 247 26.32 -32.31 37.35
N LYS A 248 26.35 -33.59 37.73
CA LYS A 248 27.17 -34.28 38.73
C LYS A 248 26.98 -33.92 40.20
#